data_AF-K1TA76-F1
#
_entry.id   AF-K1TA76-F1
#
_cell.length_a   1.000
_cell.length_b   1.000
_cell.length_c   1.000
_cell.angle_alpha   90.00
_cell.angle_beta   90.00
_cell.angle_gamma   90.00
#
_symmetry.space_group_name_H-M   'P 1'
#
loop_
_entity.id
_entity.type
_entity.pdbx_description
1 polymer ?
#
loop_
_entity_poly.entity_id
_entity_poly.type
_entity_poly.pdbx_seq_one_letter_code
_entity_poly.pdbx_strand_id
1 'polypeptide(L)'
;MDLLRKLEAVSKWIDYLTFLKTYNSAFGAGLVFSAADIVVRINCDMELKELAGKLFSEKKSYDEIVEKLISELERMGFVEQQDEVEKTWKVLASFHYIEELI
;
A
#
# COMPACT_ATOMS: atom_id res chain seq x y z
N MET A 1 24.93 -3.49 -11.83
CA MET A 1 23.59 -2.96 -12.21
C MET A 1 22.49 -3.48 -11.26
N ASP A 2 22.60 -4.70 -10.75
CA ASP A 2 21.59 -5.31 -9.87
C ASP A 2 21.45 -4.68 -8.50
N LEU A 3 22.53 -4.12 -7.94
CA LEU A 3 22.49 -3.48 -6.63
C LEU A 3 21.61 -2.21 -6.61
N LEU A 4 21.71 -1.39 -7.66
CA LEU A 4 20.91 -0.16 -7.81
C LEU A 4 19.42 -0.49 -7.93
N ARG A 5 19.06 -1.49 -8.75
CA ARG A 5 17.68 -1.95 -8.91
C ARG A 5 17.09 -2.52 -7.61
N LYS A 6 17.89 -3.25 -6.84
CA LYS A 6 17.48 -3.75 -5.52
C LYS A 6 17.26 -2.59 -4.53
N LEU A 7 18.14 -1.60 -4.53
CA LEU A 7 18.00 -0.42 -3.68
C LEU A 7 16.73 0.37 -4.04
N GLU A 8 16.45 0.57 -5.33
CA GLU A 8 15.21 1.23 -5.79
C GLU A 8 13.96 0.45 -5.38
N ALA A 9 14.00 -0.88 -5.45
CA ALA A 9 12.88 -1.73 -5.03
C ALA A 9 12.63 -1.64 -3.52
N VAL A 10 13.70 -1.65 -2.70
CA VAL A 10 13.59 -1.47 -1.25
C VAL A 10 13.07 -0.07 -0.91
N SER A 11 13.57 0.97 -1.58
CA SER A 11 13.09 2.34 -1.37
C SER A 11 11.59 2.46 -1.64
N LYS A 12 11.11 1.94 -2.78
CA LYS A 12 9.68 1.95 -3.09
C LYS A 12 8.85 1.17 -2.07
N TRP A 13 9.39 0.05 -1.59
CA TRP A 13 8.73 -0.72 -0.57
C TRP A 13 8.62 0.04 0.76
N ILE A 14 9.68 0.75 1.16
CA ILE A 14 9.65 1.64 2.35
C ILE A 14 8.57 2.73 2.17
N ASP A 15 8.42 3.30 0.98
CA ASP A 15 7.37 4.28 0.71
C ASP A 15 5.97 3.66 0.86
N TYR A 16 5.76 2.43 0.37
CA TYR A 16 4.49 1.69 0.53
C TYR A 16 4.20 1.42 2.00
N LEU A 17 5.19 0.91 2.73
CA LEU A 17 5.05 0.60 4.15
C LEU A 17 4.74 1.85 4.96
N THR A 18 5.45 2.95 4.71
CA THR A 18 5.23 4.24 5.38
C THR A 18 3.79 4.70 5.16
N PHE A 19 3.32 4.72 3.92
CA PHE A 19 1.93 5.09 3.61
C PHE A 19 0.91 4.19 4.34
N LEU A 20 1.08 2.88 4.29
CA LEU A 20 0.15 1.92 4.89
C LEU A 20 0.11 2.02 6.43
N LYS A 21 1.27 2.25 7.07
CA LYS A 21 1.35 2.46 8.53
C LYS A 21 0.81 3.81 8.97
N THR A 22 0.95 4.86 8.16
CA THR A 22 0.28 6.15 8.42
C THR A 22 -1.23 6.01 8.25
N TYR A 23 -1.70 5.21 7.29
CA TYR A 23 -3.12 4.94 7.09
C TYR A 23 -3.73 4.20 8.29
N ASN A 24 -3.06 3.14 8.73
CA ASN A 24 -3.43 2.37 9.90
C ASN A 24 -2.14 1.86 10.58
N SER A 25 -1.87 2.32 11.81
CA SER A 25 -0.68 1.90 12.54
C SER A 25 -0.64 0.39 12.83
N ALA A 26 -1.81 -0.25 12.86
CA ALA A 26 -1.98 -1.70 12.97
C ALA A 26 -2.10 -2.40 11.61
N PHE A 27 -1.69 -1.76 10.50
CA PHE A 27 -1.68 -2.40 9.18
C PHE A 27 -0.74 -3.60 9.21
N GLY A 28 -1.32 -4.80 9.12
CA GLY A 28 -0.63 -6.06 9.30
C GLY A 28 -1.55 -7.25 9.05
N ALA A 29 -1.00 -8.45 9.12
CA ALA A 29 -1.68 -9.68 8.76
C ALA A 29 -3.05 -9.84 9.44
N GLY A 30 -4.08 -10.15 8.66
CA GLY A 30 -5.46 -10.30 9.12
C GLY A 30 -6.29 -9.02 9.09
N LEU A 31 -5.69 -7.85 8.88
CA LEU A 31 -6.45 -6.61 8.63
C LEU A 31 -7.22 -6.72 7.31
N VAL A 32 -8.47 -6.27 7.32
CA VAL A 32 -9.30 -6.12 6.13
C VAL A 32 -9.50 -4.63 5.86
N PHE A 33 -9.36 -4.21 4.61
CA PHE A 33 -9.53 -2.82 4.20
C PHE A 33 -10.21 -2.73 2.83
N SER A 34 -10.83 -1.59 2.54
CA SER A 34 -11.34 -1.27 1.20
C SER A 34 -10.53 -0.15 0.55
N ALA A 35 -10.51 -0.11 -0.78
CA ALA A 35 -9.90 1.01 -1.51
C ALA A 35 -10.60 2.34 -1.18
N ALA A 36 -11.92 2.31 -1.03
CA ALA A 36 -12.73 3.48 -0.70
C ALA A 36 -12.33 4.07 0.66
N ASP A 37 -12.13 3.23 1.69
CA ASP A 37 -11.72 3.70 3.02
C ASP A 37 -10.36 4.39 2.99
N ILE A 38 -9.40 3.84 2.22
CA ILE A 38 -8.09 4.47 2.02
C ILE A 38 -8.25 5.84 1.36
N VAL A 39 -9.03 5.94 0.27
CA VAL A 39 -9.27 7.19 -0.44
C VAL A 39 -9.94 8.24 0.47
N VAL A 40 -10.94 7.85 1.24
CA VAL A 40 -11.57 8.74 2.24
C VAL A 40 -10.54 9.22 3.24
N ARG A 41 -9.69 8.32 3.75
CA ARG A 41 -8.66 8.68 4.73
C ARG A 41 -7.62 9.63 4.16
N ILE A 42 -7.16 9.43 2.92
CA ILE A 42 -6.26 10.35 2.21
C ILE A 42 -6.87 11.76 2.13
N ASN A 43 -8.17 11.87 1.86
CA ASN A 43 -8.83 13.17 1.73
C ASN A 43 -9.01 13.91 3.07
N CYS A 44 -8.98 13.19 4.19
CA CYS A 44 -9.15 13.74 5.54
C CYS A 44 -7.83 14.03 6.28
N ASP A 45 -6.70 13.56 5.75
CA ASP A 45 -5.41 13.57 6.44
C ASP A 45 -4.31 14.18 5.55
N MET A 46 -3.71 15.27 6.01
CA MET A 46 -2.72 16.02 5.23
C MET A 46 -1.43 15.22 5.00
N GLU A 47 -1.01 14.42 5.97
CA GLU A 47 0.20 13.60 5.87
C GLU A 47 0.00 12.48 4.84
N LEU A 48 -1.15 11.79 4.90
CA LEU A 48 -1.50 10.77 3.91
C LEU A 48 -1.64 11.35 2.51
N LYS A 49 -2.14 12.58 2.39
CA LYS A 49 -2.25 13.28 1.11
C LYS A 49 -0.88 13.54 0.49
N GLU A 50 0.09 13.97 1.29
CA GLU A 50 1.47 14.16 0.84
C GLU A 50 2.15 12.83 0.50
N LEU A 51 1.98 11.80 1.31
CA LEU A 51 2.55 10.47 1.06
C LEU A 51 1.96 9.85 -0.22
N ALA A 52 0.64 9.91 -0.40
CA ALA A 52 -0.03 9.42 -1.60
C ALA A 52 0.49 10.09 -2.87
N GLY A 53 0.71 11.41 -2.83
CA GLY A 53 1.27 12.17 -3.95
C GLY A 53 2.70 11.79 -4.33
N LYS A 54 3.45 11.14 -3.43
CA LYS A 54 4.82 10.67 -3.67
C LYS A 54 4.88 9.23 -4.20
N LEU A 55 3.85 8.42 -3.96
CA LEU A 55 3.81 6.99 -4.34
C LEU A 55 3.88 6.76 -5.86
N PHE A 56 3.02 7.47 -6.61
CA PHE A 56 2.91 7.35 -8.06
C PHE A 56 2.66 8.74 -8.66
N SER A 57 3.75 9.46 -8.94
CA SER A 57 3.72 10.85 -9.40
C SER A 57 3.07 11.03 -10.77
N GLU A 58 2.88 9.95 -11.52
CA GLU A 58 2.21 9.92 -12.82
C GLU A 58 0.67 9.87 -12.74
N LYS A 59 0.08 9.59 -11.56
CA LYS A 59 -1.36 9.38 -11.39
C LYS A 59 -2.11 10.67 -11.13
N LYS A 60 -3.36 10.74 -11.61
CA LYS A 60 -4.17 11.97 -11.60
C LYS A 60 -5.17 12.05 -10.46
N SER A 61 -5.52 10.92 -9.84
CA SER A 61 -6.45 10.86 -8.71
C SER A 61 -5.96 9.92 -7.61
N TYR A 62 -6.49 10.11 -6.40
CA TYR A 62 -6.20 9.20 -5.28
C TYR A 62 -6.76 7.81 -5.51
N ASP A 63 -7.88 7.68 -6.22
CA ASP A 63 -8.41 6.37 -6.63
C ASP A 63 -7.40 5.60 -7.48
N GLU A 64 -6.81 6.23 -8.51
CA GLU A 64 -5.79 5.57 -9.35
C GLU A 64 -4.52 5.20 -8.57
N ILE A 65 -4.13 6.04 -7.60
CA ILE A 65 -2.98 5.80 -6.72
C ILE A 65 -3.26 4.58 -5.83
N VAL A 66 -4.42 4.52 -5.21
CA VAL A 66 -4.82 3.44 -4.31
C VAL A 66 -5.00 2.13 -5.06
N GLU A 67 -5.68 2.14 -6.21
CA GLU A 67 -5.82 0.94 -7.06
C GLU A 67 -4.47 0.39 -7.49
N LYS A 68 -3.53 1.29 -7.86
CA LYS A 68 -2.17 0.89 -8.24
C LYS A 68 -1.39 0.33 -7.06
N LEU A 69 -1.49 0.94 -5.88
CA LEU A 69 -0.86 0.43 -4.66
C LEU A 69 -1.36 -0.98 -4.34
N ILE A 70 -2.67 -1.19 -4.33
CA ILE A 70 -3.28 -2.49 -4.04
C ILE A 70 -2.82 -3.54 -5.06
N SER A 71 -2.83 -3.21 -6.35
CA SER A 71 -2.36 -4.11 -7.41
C SER A 71 -0.88 -4.54 -7.21
N GLU A 72 -0.03 -3.63 -6.73
CA GLU A 72 1.36 -3.95 -6.40
C GLU A 72 1.45 -4.89 -5.19
N LEU A 73 0.66 -4.63 -4.13
CA LEU A 73 0.60 -5.50 -2.96
C LEU A 73 0.08 -6.90 -3.29
N GLU A 74 -0.92 -7.02 -4.16
CA GLU A 74 -1.44 -8.30 -4.67
C GLU A 74 -0.37 -9.05 -5.47
N ARG A 75 0.31 -8.34 -6.38
CA ARG A 75 1.39 -8.92 -7.19
C ARG A 75 2.55 -9.43 -6.34
N MET A 76 2.83 -8.76 -5.23
CA MET A 76 3.83 -9.20 -4.24
C MET A 76 3.32 -10.29 -3.30
N GLY A 77 2.01 -10.59 -3.35
CA GLY A 77 1.37 -11.59 -2.52
C GLY A 77 1.21 -11.16 -1.06
N PHE A 78 1.12 -9.86 -0.77
CA PHE A 78 0.91 -9.33 0.58
C PHE A 78 -0.53 -9.09 0.95
N VAL A 79 -1.39 -8.97 -0.05
CA VAL A 79 -2.83 -8.87 0.14
C VAL A 79 -3.52 -9.82 -0.82
N GLU A 80 -4.70 -10.28 -0.45
CA GLU A 80 -5.60 -11.03 -1.30
C GLU A 80 -6.97 -10.35 -1.33
N GLN A 81 -7.65 -10.40 -2.48
CA GLN A 81 -9.02 -9.93 -2.58
C GLN A 81 -9.92 -10.86 -1.76
N GLN A 82 -10.61 -10.30 -0.78
CA GLN A 82 -11.51 -11.04 0.11
C GLN A 82 -12.94 -11.04 -0.41
N ASP A 83 -13.39 -9.90 -0.93
CA ASP A 83 -14.72 -9.74 -1.51
C ASP A 83 -14.64 -8.90 -2.80
N GLU A 84 -15.07 -9.49 -3.91
CA GLU A 84 -15.06 -8.84 -5.22
C GLU A 84 -16.12 -7.74 -5.36
N VAL A 85 -17.27 -7.91 -4.68
CA VAL A 85 -18.41 -7.00 -4.75
C VAL A 85 -18.15 -5.77 -3.88
N GLU A 86 -17.74 -6.00 -2.64
CA GLU A 86 -17.45 -4.95 -1.67
C GLU A 86 -16.08 -4.29 -1.92
N LYS A 87 -15.27 -4.84 -2.84
CA LYS A 87 -13.89 -4.40 -3.12
C LYS A 87 -13.10 -4.29 -1.81
N THR A 88 -12.97 -5.42 -1.12
CA THR A 88 -12.20 -5.53 0.11
C THR A 88 -11.02 -6.47 -0.06
N TRP A 89 -9.92 -6.14 0.62
CA TRP A 89 -8.68 -6.89 0.61
C TRP A 89 -8.26 -7.23 2.02
N LYS A 90 -7.69 -8.42 2.17
CA LYS A 90 -7.13 -8.92 3.42
C LYS A 90 -5.61 -8.92 3.33
N VAL A 91 -4.97 -8.40 4.37
CA VAL A 91 -3.51 -8.45 4.51
C VAL A 91 -3.09 -9.86 4.92
N LEU A 92 -2.14 -10.42 4.17
CA LEU A 92 -1.61 -11.76 4.34
C LEU A 92 -0.43 -11.79 5.33
N ALA A 93 -0.13 -12.97 5.86
CA ALA A 93 1.02 -13.18 6.76
C ALA A 93 2.37 -12.90 6.07
N SER A 94 2.42 -12.99 4.74
CA SER A 94 3.57 -12.63 3.90
C SER A 94 4.02 -11.17 4.08
N PHE A 95 3.10 -10.27 4.43
CA PHE A 95 3.42 -8.87 4.71
C PHE A 95 4.39 -8.74 5.91
N HIS A 96 4.18 -9.53 6.96
CA HIS A 96 5.00 -9.48 8.17
C HIS A 96 6.44 -9.97 7.92
N TYR A 97 6.62 -11.00 7.10
CA TYR A 97 7.97 -11.52 6.79
C TYR A 97 8.85 -10.50 6.07
N ILE A 98 8.26 -9.63 5.24
CA ILE A 98 9.04 -8.58 4.57
C ILE A 98 9.36 -7.45 5.53
N GLU A 99 8.45 -7.09 6.45
CA GLU A 99 8.75 -6.11 7.50
C GLU A 99 9.99 -6.52 8.34
N GLU A 100 10.16 -7.81 8.63
CA GLU A 100 11.32 -8.33 9.39
C GLU A 100 12.63 -8.39 8.59
N LEU A 101 12.58 -8.31 7.25
CA LEU A 101 13.75 -8.45 6.38
C LEU A 101 14.47 -7.12 6.09
N ILE A 102 13.93 -5.99 6.54
CA ILE A 102 14.40 -4.62 6.22
C ILE A 102 15.13 -4.00 7.40
#